data_AF-A0A1Y1M8B8-F1
#
_entry.id   AF-A0A1Y1M8B8-F1
#
_cell.length_a   1.000
_cell.length_b   1.000
_cell.length_c   1.000
_cell.angle_alpha   90.00
_cell.angle_beta   90.00
_cell.angle_gamma   90.00
#
_symmetry.space_group_name_H-M   'P 1'
#
loop_
_entity.id
_entity.type
_entity.pdbx_description
1 polymer ?
#
loop_
_entity_poly.entity_id
_entity_poly.type
_entity_poly.pdbx_seq_one_letter_code
_entity_poly.pdbx_strand_id
1 'polypeptide(L)'
;MDSSQTRANEITWYRKKGVGLNAVNDATLVLEGAFVLLKKYFSNCKAYLPLSDLFRYINMMAAVGQALDWKSNINGNAVFAPFTMDKYKTTIGYKGSIPFVEGPFRAALILSDNGSESTLREVRDVVMKLGEAFQIDNDVLDIFENGKVRKQIGNDISEGKCTWLAVQVLQNGNEEQRRIFKNNYGRIGDEFEEKIVAVYKEMNLFEKYLAYRDETLAYIHERTRKMTPSLRNASISLVENIFPL
;
A
#
# COMPACT_ATOMS: atom_id res chain seq x y z
N MET A 1 5.32 6.50 13.53
CA MET A 1 4.18 7.34 13.14
C MET A 1 2.93 6.58 13.53
N ASP A 2 2.72 5.41 12.95
CA ASP A 2 1.53 4.56 13.15
C ASP A 2 1.49 3.78 14.50
N SER A 3 2.36 4.10 15.47
CA SER A 3 2.38 3.42 16.79
C SER A 3 2.34 1.88 16.79
N SER A 4 2.71 1.21 15.68
CA SER A 4 2.50 -0.23 15.51
C SER A 4 3.31 -1.04 16.52
N GLN A 5 2.74 -2.16 16.98
CA GLN A 5 3.34 -3.05 17.98
C GLN A 5 4.39 -3.98 17.37
N THR A 6 4.03 -4.63 16.27
CA THR A 6 4.85 -5.64 15.60
C THR A 6 5.03 -5.31 14.11
N ARG A 7 6.11 -5.82 13.51
CA ARG A 7 6.40 -5.78 12.08
C ARG A 7 7.20 -7.04 11.73
N ALA A 8 6.78 -7.77 10.70
CA ALA A 8 7.40 -9.03 10.30
C ALA A 8 7.52 -10.04 11.46
N ASN A 9 6.43 -10.19 12.24
CA ASN A 9 6.34 -11.07 13.43
C ASN A 9 7.30 -10.72 14.58
N GLU A 10 7.97 -9.58 14.52
CA GLU A 10 8.90 -9.09 15.53
C GLU A 10 8.41 -7.76 16.12
N ILE A 11 8.92 -7.40 17.29
CA ILE A 11 8.64 -6.08 17.88
C ILE A 11 9.18 -4.96 16.98
N THR A 12 8.41 -3.88 16.80
CA THR A 12 8.85 -2.74 15.97
C THR A 12 10.15 -2.12 16.47
N TRP A 13 10.98 -1.62 15.54
CA TRP A 13 12.33 -1.12 15.84
C TRP A 13 12.36 -0.09 16.97
N TYR A 14 11.48 0.92 16.93
CA TYR A 14 11.41 1.97 17.96
C TYR A 14 11.00 1.45 19.35
N ARG A 15 10.37 0.28 19.44
CA ARG A 15 9.98 -0.36 20.70
C ARG A 15 11.05 -1.27 21.28
N LYS A 16 12.14 -1.57 20.55
CA LYS A 16 13.26 -2.33 21.11
C LYS A 16 13.92 -1.56 22.24
N LYS A 17 14.30 -2.28 23.30
CA LYS A 17 14.96 -1.72 24.48
C LYS A 17 16.23 -0.97 24.05
N GLY A 18 16.32 0.32 24.41
CA GLY A 18 17.48 1.18 24.11
C GLY A 18 17.39 1.94 22.78
N VAL A 19 16.38 1.68 21.93
CA VAL A 19 16.21 2.41 20.66
C VAL A 19 15.33 3.64 20.86
N GLY A 20 14.04 3.46 21.19
CA GLY A 20 13.11 4.57 21.37
C GLY A 20 13.03 5.48 20.13
N LEU A 21 13.02 6.80 20.36
CA LEU A 21 12.92 7.80 19.29
C LEU A 21 14.20 7.94 18.45
N ASN A 22 15.32 7.32 18.85
CA ASN A 22 16.51 7.25 17.99
C ASN A 22 16.22 6.54 16.67
N ALA A 23 15.18 5.70 16.63
CA ALA A 23 14.65 5.10 15.42
C ALA A 23 14.37 6.10 14.27
N VAL A 24 14.08 7.37 14.59
CA VAL A 24 13.90 8.42 13.58
C VAL A 24 15.22 8.68 12.84
N ASN A 25 16.32 8.83 13.58
CA ASN A 25 17.65 8.98 12.98
C ASN A 25 18.09 7.70 12.27
N ASP A 26 17.80 6.53 12.84
CA ASP A 26 18.14 5.25 12.20
C ASP A 26 17.45 5.08 10.84
N ALA A 27 16.21 5.53 10.70
CA ALA A 27 15.51 5.54 9.41
C ALA A 27 16.22 6.44 8.38
N THR A 28 16.74 7.60 8.81
CA THR A 28 17.56 8.47 7.95
C THR A 28 18.86 7.78 7.53
N LEU A 29 19.52 7.07 8.45
CA LEU A 29 20.74 6.32 8.15
C LEU A 29 20.48 5.20 7.12
N VAL A 30 19.36 4.49 7.22
CA VAL A 30 18.97 3.47 6.22
C VAL A 30 18.78 4.10 4.84
N LEU A 31 18.09 5.24 4.76
CA LEU A 31 17.87 5.95 3.51
C LEU A 31 19.20 6.42 2.89
N GLU A 32 20.05 7.09 3.66
CA GLU A 32 21.33 7.58 3.15
C GLU A 32 22.29 6.41 2.83
N GLY A 33 22.22 5.30 3.56
CA GLY A 33 22.90 4.06 3.24
C GLY A 33 22.56 3.55 1.82
N ALA A 34 21.29 3.66 1.41
CA ALA A 34 20.89 3.30 0.04
C ALA A 34 21.58 4.18 -1.02
N PHE A 35 21.70 5.49 -0.77
CA PHE A 35 22.42 6.40 -1.68
C PHE A 35 23.94 6.18 -1.69
N VAL A 36 24.52 5.80 -0.55
CA VAL A 36 25.94 5.38 -0.47
C VAL A 36 26.18 4.16 -1.35
N LEU A 37 25.31 3.14 -1.26
CA LEU A 37 25.40 1.95 -2.11
C LEU A 37 25.20 2.30 -3.58
N LEU A 38 24.18 3.10 -3.91
CA LEU A 38 23.91 3.55 -5.27
C LEU A 38 25.15 4.22 -5.88
N LYS A 39 25.78 5.16 -5.15
CA LYS A 39 27.01 5.82 -5.59
C LYS A 39 28.18 4.83 -5.73
N LYS A 40 28.37 3.93 -4.78
CA LYS A 40 29.46 2.95 -4.80
C LYS A 40 29.41 2.05 -6.04
N TYR A 41 28.24 1.55 -6.40
CA TYR A 41 28.10 0.56 -7.47
C TYR A 41 27.81 1.17 -8.84
N PHE A 42 27.15 2.33 -8.89
CA PHE A 42 26.68 2.89 -10.17
C PHE A 42 27.38 4.19 -10.58
N SER A 43 28.25 4.80 -9.77
CA SER A 43 28.84 6.13 -10.10
C SER A 43 29.53 6.21 -11.47
N ASN A 44 30.08 5.11 -11.98
CA ASN A 44 30.71 5.05 -13.31
C ASN A 44 29.76 4.57 -14.43
N CYS A 45 28.50 4.27 -14.10
CA CYS A 45 27.47 3.81 -15.02
C CYS A 45 26.64 4.99 -15.52
N LYS A 46 26.26 4.97 -16.81
CA LYS A 46 25.34 5.98 -17.39
C LYS A 46 23.99 6.04 -16.65
N ALA A 47 23.58 4.94 -16.03
CA ALA A 47 22.36 4.82 -15.24
C ALA A 47 22.40 5.55 -13.88
N TYR A 48 23.55 6.04 -13.42
CA TYR A 48 23.69 6.62 -12.07
C TYR A 48 22.72 7.78 -11.80
N LEU A 49 22.76 8.81 -12.64
CA LEU A 49 21.94 10.00 -12.44
C LEU A 49 20.44 9.66 -12.56
N PRO A 50 19.97 8.94 -13.61
CA PRO A 50 18.58 8.50 -13.68
C PRO A 50 18.11 7.69 -12.48
N LEU A 51 18.92 6.76 -11.95
CA LEU A 51 18.56 5.99 -10.76
C LEU A 51 18.53 6.86 -9.51
N SER A 52 19.48 7.79 -9.36
CA SER A 52 19.51 8.71 -8.23
C SER A 52 18.26 9.59 -8.20
N ASP A 53 17.89 10.14 -9.35
CA ASP A 53 16.67 10.96 -9.51
C ASP A 53 15.42 10.14 -9.23
N LEU A 54 15.36 8.90 -9.73
CA LEU A 54 14.25 7.99 -9.47
C LEU A 54 14.10 7.69 -7.97
N PHE A 55 15.19 7.40 -7.26
CA PHE A 55 15.17 7.11 -5.82
C PHE A 55 14.66 8.31 -5.02
N ARG A 56 15.06 9.54 -5.38
CA ARG A 56 14.56 10.75 -4.75
C ARG A 56 13.08 10.99 -5.09
N TYR A 57 12.67 10.74 -6.34
CA TYR A 57 11.28 10.85 -6.77
C TYR A 57 10.37 9.88 -6.00
N ILE A 58 10.68 8.59 -5.94
CA ILE A 58 9.84 7.61 -5.25
C ILE A 58 9.73 7.91 -3.75
N ASN A 59 10.82 8.41 -3.13
CA ASN A 59 10.81 8.82 -1.74
C ASN A 59 9.88 10.01 -1.51
N MET A 60 9.95 11.04 -2.37
CA MET A 60 9.05 12.19 -2.31
C MET A 60 7.58 11.76 -2.49
N MET A 61 7.29 10.89 -3.45
CA MET A 61 5.91 10.40 -3.66
C MET A 61 5.40 9.63 -2.44
N ALA A 62 6.23 8.76 -1.85
CA ALA A 62 5.89 8.07 -0.62
C ALA A 62 5.61 9.03 0.53
N ALA A 63 6.45 10.07 0.71
CA ALA A 63 6.27 11.08 1.76
C ALA A 63 4.97 11.89 1.56
N VAL A 64 4.65 12.28 0.32
CA VAL A 64 3.38 12.94 -0.02
C VAL A 64 2.20 12.02 0.27
N GLY A 65 2.28 10.75 -0.12
CA GLY A 65 1.26 9.75 0.15
C GLY A 65 1.00 9.55 1.65
N GLN A 66 2.06 9.45 2.45
CA GLN A 66 1.98 9.36 3.91
C GLN A 66 1.33 10.61 4.53
N ALA A 67 1.68 11.80 4.04
CA ALA A 67 1.05 13.04 4.49
C ALA A 67 -0.45 13.13 4.12
N LEU A 68 -0.87 12.51 3.02
CA LEU A 68 -2.30 12.39 2.67
C LEU A 68 -3.01 11.38 3.58
N ASP A 69 -2.37 10.25 3.87
CA ASP A 69 -2.91 9.19 4.73
C ASP A 69 -3.22 9.71 6.14
N TRP A 70 -2.31 10.47 6.75
CA TRP A 70 -2.52 11.03 8.09
C TRP A 70 -3.66 12.03 8.21
N LYS A 71 -4.10 12.65 7.10
CA LYS A 71 -5.26 13.57 7.13
C LYS A 71 -6.58 12.84 7.39
N SER A 72 -6.59 11.51 7.34
CA SER A 72 -7.75 10.70 7.70
C SER A 72 -8.04 10.66 9.21
N ASN A 73 -7.08 11.07 10.05
CA ASN A 73 -7.26 11.18 11.49
C ASN A 73 -6.72 12.52 12.03
N ILE A 74 -7.54 13.26 12.78
CA ILE A 74 -7.13 14.50 13.44
C ILE A 74 -7.36 14.34 14.95
N ASN A 75 -6.28 14.43 15.73
CA ASN A 75 -6.29 14.34 17.19
C ASN A 75 -6.99 13.07 17.73
N GLY A 76 -6.77 11.92 17.08
CA GLY A 76 -7.36 10.65 17.49
C GLY A 76 -8.81 10.46 17.03
N ASN A 77 -9.33 11.32 16.15
CA ASN A 77 -10.68 11.19 15.60
C ASN A 77 -10.61 10.98 14.09
N ALA A 78 -11.29 9.93 13.61
CA ALA A 78 -11.44 9.68 12.19
C ALA A 78 -12.21 10.82 11.51
N VAL A 79 -11.69 11.32 10.40
CA VAL A 79 -12.34 12.32 9.55
C VAL A 79 -12.85 11.62 8.31
N PHE A 80 -14.17 11.40 8.24
CA PHE A 80 -14.77 10.58 7.18
C PHE A 80 -15.01 11.32 5.86
N ALA A 81 -14.99 12.65 5.83
CA ALA A 81 -15.16 13.43 4.59
C ALA A 81 -14.23 13.00 3.43
N PRO A 82 -12.93 12.69 3.66
CA PRO A 82 -12.04 12.17 2.63
C PRO A 82 -12.23 10.67 2.28
N PHE A 83 -13.18 9.95 2.88
CA PHE A 83 -13.34 8.50 2.66
C PHE A 83 -14.15 8.24 1.39
N THR A 84 -13.55 8.56 0.25
CA THR A 84 -14.07 8.27 -1.09
C THR A 84 -13.07 7.45 -1.87
N MET A 85 -13.55 6.64 -2.82
CA MET A 85 -12.65 5.86 -3.67
C MET A 85 -11.64 6.73 -4.43
N ASP A 86 -12.00 7.96 -4.83
CA ASP A 86 -11.07 8.85 -5.52
C ASP A 86 -9.92 9.32 -4.63
N LYS A 87 -10.24 9.70 -3.38
CA LYS A 87 -9.22 10.12 -2.40
C LYS A 87 -8.39 8.95 -1.92
N TYR A 88 -9.01 7.79 -1.73
CA TYR A 88 -8.33 6.53 -1.45
C TYR A 88 -7.33 6.20 -2.58
N LYS A 89 -7.79 6.11 -3.83
CA LYS A 89 -6.95 5.83 -5.01
C LYS A 89 -5.81 6.82 -5.19
N THR A 90 -6.06 8.10 -4.93
CA THR A 90 -5.02 9.13 -4.96
C THR A 90 -3.95 8.85 -3.89
N THR A 91 -4.37 8.60 -2.66
CA THR A 91 -3.48 8.36 -1.52
C THR A 91 -2.62 7.11 -1.74
N ILE A 92 -3.25 5.98 -2.08
CA ILE A 92 -2.54 4.71 -2.34
C ILE A 92 -1.62 4.79 -3.56
N GLY A 93 -1.97 5.59 -4.58
CA GLY A 93 -1.10 5.84 -5.73
C GLY A 93 0.25 6.42 -5.31
N TYR A 94 0.23 7.42 -4.42
CA TYR A 94 1.43 8.06 -3.90
C TYR A 94 2.15 7.22 -2.82
N LYS A 95 1.42 6.66 -1.83
CA LYS A 95 2.06 5.92 -0.72
C LYS A 95 2.49 4.51 -1.08
N GLY A 96 1.82 3.90 -2.06
CA GLY A 96 1.89 2.48 -2.38
C GLY A 96 2.38 2.23 -3.81
N SER A 97 1.53 2.53 -4.79
CA SER A 97 1.74 2.13 -6.19
C SER A 97 3.04 2.64 -6.78
N ILE A 98 3.33 3.94 -6.63
CA ILE A 98 4.54 4.54 -7.20
C ILE A 98 5.82 3.96 -6.54
N PRO A 99 6.00 4.00 -5.21
CA PRO A 99 7.24 3.55 -4.60
C PRO A 99 7.47 2.03 -4.68
N PHE A 100 6.42 1.20 -4.58
CA PHE A 100 6.58 -0.25 -4.48
C PHE A 100 6.40 -1.01 -5.80
N VAL A 101 5.69 -0.44 -6.78
CA VAL A 101 5.39 -1.13 -8.05
C VAL A 101 6.03 -0.40 -9.22
N GLU A 102 5.72 0.89 -9.41
CA GLU A 102 6.23 1.66 -10.56
C GLU A 102 7.73 1.95 -10.45
N GLY A 103 8.21 2.28 -9.25
CA GLY A 103 9.60 2.60 -8.96
C GLY A 103 10.55 1.46 -9.37
N PRO A 104 10.38 0.23 -8.86
CA PRO A 104 11.19 -0.91 -9.28
C PRO A 104 11.14 -1.17 -10.78
N PHE A 105 9.97 -0.99 -11.41
CA PHE A 105 9.83 -1.16 -12.86
C PHE A 105 10.63 -0.12 -13.64
N ARG A 106 10.54 1.15 -13.26
CA ARG A 106 11.33 2.24 -13.84
C ARG A 106 12.82 2.00 -13.65
N ALA A 107 13.25 1.53 -12.47
CA ALA A 107 14.64 1.19 -12.21
C ALA A 107 15.14 0.08 -13.15
N ALA A 108 14.34 -0.97 -13.35
CA ALA A 108 14.66 -2.04 -14.28
C ALA A 108 14.75 -1.55 -15.74
N LEU A 109 13.86 -0.65 -16.17
CA LEU A 109 13.94 -0.02 -17.49
C LEU A 109 15.20 0.84 -17.65
N ILE A 110 15.56 1.64 -16.64
CA ILE A 110 16.78 2.47 -16.65
C ILE A 110 18.04 1.60 -16.78
N LEU A 111 18.04 0.42 -16.15
CA LEU A 111 19.14 -0.54 -16.20
C LEU A 111 19.15 -1.40 -17.48
N SER A 112 18.07 -1.37 -18.27
CA SER A 112 17.93 -2.13 -19.50
C SER A 112 18.39 -1.31 -20.71
N ASP A 113 19.15 -1.94 -21.60
CA ASP A 113 19.57 -1.32 -22.86
C ASP A 113 18.39 -0.92 -23.78
N ASN A 114 17.21 -1.52 -23.56
CA ASN A 114 15.99 -1.27 -24.34
C ASN A 114 14.90 -0.51 -23.55
N GLY A 115 15.24 0.07 -22.39
CA GLY A 115 14.31 0.87 -21.61
C GLY A 115 13.87 2.12 -22.36
N SER A 116 12.55 2.33 -22.47
CA SER A 116 12.01 3.55 -23.08
C SER A 116 10.78 4.06 -22.34
N GLU A 117 10.52 5.36 -22.45
CA GLU A 117 9.28 5.96 -21.94
C GLU A 117 8.03 5.35 -22.61
N SER A 118 8.14 4.84 -23.85
CA SER A 118 7.08 4.06 -24.49
C SER A 118 6.77 2.77 -23.74
N THR A 119 7.81 2.02 -23.35
CA THR A 119 7.66 0.77 -22.58
C THR A 119 7.00 1.03 -21.23
N LEU A 120 7.38 2.12 -20.58
CA LEU A 120 6.75 2.53 -19.33
C LEU A 120 5.27 2.89 -19.53
N ARG A 121 4.93 3.64 -20.58
CA ARG A 121 3.53 3.94 -20.91
C ARG A 121 2.71 2.69 -21.20
N GLU A 122 3.31 1.70 -21.86
CA GLU A 122 2.66 0.44 -22.18
C GLU A 122 2.28 -0.34 -20.92
N VAL A 123 3.15 -0.36 -19.90
CA VAL A 123 2.89 -1.08 -18.65
C VAL A 123 2.10 -0.27 -17.61
N ARG A 124 1.95 1.04 -17.81
CA ARG A 124 1.47 1.96 -16.76
C ARG A 124 0.12 1.52 -16.17
N ASP A 125 -0.84 1.15 -17.01
CA ASP A 125 -2.16 0.70 -16.55
C ASP A 125 -2.04 -0.53 -15.64
N VAL A 126 -1.17 -1.48 -16.00
CA VAL A 126 -0.93 -2.71 -15.23
C VAL A 126 -0.24 -2.39 -13.91
N VAL A 127 0.81 -1.56 -13.93
CA VAL A 127 1.54 -1.14 -12.74
C VAL A 127 0.64 -0.39 -11.76
N MET A 128 -0.18 0.54 -12.25
CA MET A 128 -1.10 1.31 -11.40
C MET A 128 -2.17 0.40 -10.79
N LYS A 129 -2.73 -0.53 -11.58
CA LYS A 129 -3.74 -1.48 -11.11
C LYS A 129 -3.15 -2.47 -10.09
N LEU A 130 -1.93 -2.93 -10.31
CA LEU A 130 -1.19 -3.76 -9.35
C LEU A 130 -0.93 -3.02 -8.04
N GLY A 131 -0.52 -1.76 -8.10
CA GLY A 131 -0.30 -0.96 -6.90
C GLY A 131 -1.59 -0.68 -6.12
N GLU A 132 -2.70 -0.42 -6.82
CA GLU A 132 -4.02 -0.32 -6.19
C GLU A 132 -4.35 -1.61 -5.43
N ALA A 133 -4.16 -2.75 -6.08
CA ALA A 133 -4.53 -4.02 -5.49
C ALA A 133 -3.59 -4.47 -4.36
N PHE A 134 -2.28 -4.21 -4.48
CA PHE A 134 -1.31 -4.41 -3.40
C PHE A 134 -1.71 -3.67 -2.12
N GLN A 135 -2.20 -2.44 -2.25
CA GLN A 135 -2.65 -1.69 -1.08
C GLN A 135 -4.00 -2.18 -0.54
N ILE A 136 -4.93 -2.59 -1.40
CA ILE A 136 -6.19 -3.21 -0.95
C ILE A 136 -5.91 -4.53 -0.22
N ASP A 137 -4.98 -5.36 -0.72
CA ASP A 137 -4.50 -6.55 -0.03
C ASP A 137 -3.93 -6.16 1.34
N ASN A 138 -3.09 -5.13 1.41
CA ASN A 138 -2.55 -4.66 2.69
C ASN A 138 -3.66 -4.26 3.69
N ASP A 139 -4.65 -3.48 3.25
CA ASP A 139 -5.77 -3.04 4.09
C ASP A 139 -6.65 -4.22 4.56
N VAL A 140 -6.93 -5.18 3.68
CA VAL A 140 -7.75 -6.36 4.02
C VAL A 140 -6.98 -7.32 4.92
N LEU A 141 -5.71 -7.55 4.61
CA LEU A 141 -4.83 -8.42 5.41
C LEU A 141 -4.46 -7.81 6.75
N ASP A 142 -4.69 -6.51 6.99
CA ASP A 142 -4.61 -5.91 8.32
C ASP A 142 -5.65 -6.52 9.28
N ILE A 143 -6.80 -6.96 8.73
CA ILE A 143 -7.94 -7.48 9.49
C ILE A 143 -8.11 -8.99 9.34
N PHE A 144 -7.93 -9.52 8.13
CA PHE A 144 -8.25 -10.89 7.77
C PHE A 144 -6.99 -11.70 7.39
N GLU A 145 -6.95 -12.97 7.79
CA GLU A 145 -5.94 -13.95 7.38
C GLU A 145 -6.69 -15.23 6.98
N ASN A 146 -6.53 -15.66 5.73
CA ASN A 146 -7.21 -16.85 5.18
C ASN A 146 -8.74 -16.84 5.41
N GLY A 147 -9.37 -15.68 5.21
CA GLY A 147 -10.82 -15.47 5.40
C GLY A 147 -11.29 -15.46 6.85
N LYS A 148 -10.38 -15.56 7.81
CA LYS A 148 -10.68 -15.44 9.25
C LYS A 148 -10.14 -14.12 9.78
N VAL A 149 -10.78 -13.60 10.82
CA VAL A 149 -10.24 -12.43 11.52
C VAL A 149 -8.92 -12.82 12.17
N ARG A 150 -7.91 -11.96 12.04
CA ARG A 150 -6.59 -12.17 12.66
C ARG A 150 -6.71 -12.23 14.18
N LYS A 151 -5.86 -13.02 14.81
CA LYS A 151 -5.74 -13.03 16.28
C LYS A 151 -5.28 -11.67 16.82
N GLN A 152 -4.41 -11.03 16.07
CA GLN A 152 -3.96 -9.66 16.29
C GLN A 152 -4.26 -8.90 15.01
N ILE A 153 -5.36 -8.15 15.03
CA ILE A 153 -5.66 -7.17 14.00
C ILE A 153 -4.57 -6.09 14.05
N GLY A 154 -4.28 -5.52 12.89
CA GLY A 154 -3.40 -4.37 12.82
C GLY A 154 -4.04 -3.13 13.43
N ASN A 155 -3.52 -1.96 13.07
CA ASN A 155 -3.89 -0.71 13.73
C ASN A 155 -4.87 0.13 12.91
N ASP A 156 -5.21 -0.26 11.68
CA ASP A 156 -5.92 0.62 10.75
C ASP A 156 -7.30 1.06 11.27
N ILE A 157 -8.03 0.18 11.94
CA ILE A 157 -9.32 0.50 12.59
C ILE A 157 -9.12 1.53 13.70
N SER A 158 -8.20 1.25 14.63
CA SER A 158 -7.94 2.10 15.80
C SER A 158 -7.37 3.47 15.42
N GLU A 159 -6.58 3.52 14.34
CA GLU A 159 -6.02 4.74 13.78
C GLU A 159 -7.02 5.49 12.90
N GLY A 160 -8.18 4.91 12.60
CA GLY A 160 -9.20 5.57 11.80
C GLY A 160 -8.73 5.89 10.39
N LYS A 161 -7.95 4.98 9.79
CA LYS A 161 -7.36 5.20 8.46
C LYS A 161 -8.41 5.14 7.35
N CYS A 162 -8.14 5.84 6.26
CA CYS A 162 -8.92 5.72 5.04
C CYS A 162 -8.54 4.43 4.30
N THR A 163 -9.10 3.30 4.72
CA THR A 163 -8.88 1.99 4.09
C THR A 163 -9.95 1.67 3.05
N TRP A 164 -9.66 0.71 2.16
CA TRP A 164 -10.66 0.19 1.22
C TRP A 164 -11.92 -0.31 1.95
N LEU A 165 -11.75 -1.07 3.03
CA LEU A 165 -12.86 -1.58 3.84
C LEU A 165 -13.73 -0.44 4.40
N ALA A 166 -13.10 0.61 4.94
CA ALA A 166 -13.81 1.78 5.45
C ALA A 166 -14.61 2.51 4.36
N VAL A 167 -14.01 2.70 3.18
CA VAL A 167 -14.70 3.32 2.03
C VAL A 167 -15.88 2.45 1.58
N GLN A 168 -15.74 1.12 1.54
CA GLN A 168 -16.83 0.22 1.21
C GLN A 168 -18.00 0.34 2.18
N VAL A 169 -17.76 0.43 3.48
CA VAL A 169 -18.83 0.61 4.47
C VAL A 169 -19.55 1.94 4.28
N LEU A 170 -18.81 3.04 4.10
CA LEU A 170 -19.41 4.37 3.99
C LEU A 170 -20.21 4.55 2.69
N GLN A 171 -19.76 3.95 1.59
CA GLN A 171 -20.45 4.06 0.30
C GLN A 171 -21.62 3.08 0.16
N ASN A 172 -21.44 1.82 0.61
CA ASN A 172 -22.35 0.72 0.28
C ASN A 172 -23.10 0.14 1.49
N GLY A 173 -22.76 0.54 2.71
CA GLY A 173 -23.46 0.08 3.92
C GLY A 173 -24.86 0.67 4.03
N ASN A 174 -25.76 -0.03 4.71
CA ASN A 174 -27.07 0.54 5.04
C ASN A 174 -26.95 1.62 6.14
N GLU A 175 -28.06 2.27 6.50
CA GLU A 175 -28.06 3.34 7.51
C GLU A 175 -27.48 2.88 8.87
N GLU A 176 -27.90 1.71 9.34
CA GLU A 176 -27.46 1.16 10.62
C GLU A 176 -25.97 0.79 10.61
N GLN A 177 -25.50 0.11 9.55
CA GLN A 177 -24.09 -0.23 9.38
C GLN A 177 -23.20 1.02 9.37
N ARG A 178 -23.61 2.08 8.67
CA ARG A 178 -22.88 3.35 8.65
C ARG A 178 -22.90 4.04 10.02
N ARG A 179 -24.00 3.95 10.76
CA ARG A 179 -24.12 4.49 12.11
C ARG A 179 -23.19 3.77 13.08
N ILE A 180 -23.18 2.43 13.07
CA ILE A 180 -22.26 1.61 13.85
C ILE A 180 -20.82 1.97 13.48
N PHE A 181 -20.50 2.01 12.18
CA PHE A 181 -19.16 2.34 11.71
C PHE A 181 -18.67 3.69 12.24
N LYS A 182 -19.43 4.77 12.03
CA LYS A 182 -19.04 6.12 12.45
C LYS A 182 -18.87 6.27 13.97
N ASN A 183 -19.61 5.49 14.75
CA ASN A 183 -19.54 5.56 16.21
C ASN A 183 -18.36 4.78 16.82
N ASN A 184 -17.76 3.85 16.07
CA ASN A 184 -16.75 2.94 16.62
C ASN A 184 -15.39 3.03 15.88
N TYR A 185 -15.36 3.46 14.60
CA TYR A 185 -14.12 3.53 13.83
C TYR A 185 -13.19 4.67 14.30
N GLY A 186 -11.87 4.43 14.32
CA GLY A 186 -10.89 5.37 14.85
C GLY A 186 -10.88 5.49 16.36
N ARG A 187 -11.36 4.46 17.08
CA ARG A 187 -11.34 4.40 18.55
C ARG A 187 -10.49 3.24 19.02
N ILE A 188 -9.83 3.43 20.16
CA ILE A 188 -8.99 2.42 20.79
C ILE A 188 -9.87 1.59 21.73
N GLY A 189 -9.86 0.27 21.57
CA GLY A 189 -10.57 -0.69 22.42
C GLY A 189 -11.13 -1.86 21.60
N ASP A 190 -11.00 -3.07 22.15
CA ASP A 190 -11.42 -4.30 21.50
C ASP A 190 -12.93 -4.27 21.17
N GLU A 191 -13.74 -3.64 22.02
CA GLU A 191 -15.19 -3.51 21.82
C GLU A 191 -15.58 -2.64 20.61
N PHE A 192 -14.72 -1.70 20.23
CA PHE A 192 -14.91 -0.88 19.03
C PHE A 192 -14.51 -1.66 17.80
N GLU A 193 -13.35 -2.33 17.87
CA GLU A 193 -12.83 -3.17 16.81
C GLU A 193 -13.79 -4.31 16.45
N GLU A 194 -14.31 -5.03 17.44
CA GLU A 194 -15.27 -6.12 17.26
C GLU A 194 -16.53 -5.68 16.50
N LYS A 195 -17.06 -4.49 16.80
CA LYS A 195 -18.24 -3.93 16.10
C LYS A 195 -17.93 -3.58 14.66
N ILE A 196 -16.75 -3.03 14.38
CA ILE A 196 -16.32 -2.72 13.01
C ILE A 196 -16.13 -4.01 12.21
N VAL A 197 -15.49 -5.01 12.79
CA VAL A 197 -15.31 -6.33 12.18
C VAL A 197 -16.65 -7.02 11.92
N ALA A 198 -17.63 -6.89 12.82
CA ALA A 198 -18.98 -7.40 12.60
C ALA A 198 -19.63 -6.74 11.36
N VAL A 199 -19.54 -5.41 11.22
CA VAL A 199 -20.03 -4.71 10.02
C VAL A 199 -19.32 -5.20 8.76
N TYR A 200 -18.00 -5.40 8.79
CA TYR A 200 -17.26 -5.92 7.64
C TYR A 200 -17.71 -7.33 7.23
N LYS A 201 -18.01 -8.20 8.20
CA LYS A 201 -18.55 -9.54 7.97
C LYS A 201 -19.97 -9.51 7.40
N GLU A 202 -20.87 -8.73 8.00
CA GLU A 202 -22.26 -8.60 7.53
C GLU A 202 -22.34 -8.08 6.09
N MET A 203 -21.40 -7.22 5.71
CA MET A 203 -21.30 -6.68 4.35
C MET A 203 -20.59 -7.60 3.35
N ASN A 204 -20.14 -8.79 3.79
CA ASN A 204 -19.36 -9.76 3.03
C ASN A 204 -18.16 -9.10 2.33
N LEU A 205 -17.42 -8.24 3.05
CA LEU A 205 -16.34 -7.46 2.44
C LEU A 205 -15.14 -8.32 2.05
N PHE A 206 -14.91 -9.43 2.75
CA PHE A 206 -13.84 -10.36 2.38
C PHE A 206 -14.15 -11.06 1.04
N GLU A 207 -15.40 -11.46 0.81
CA GLU A 207 -15.85 -12.07 -0.44
C GLU A 207 -15.80 -11.06 -1.61
N LYS A 208 -16.20 -9.80 -1.36
CA LYS A 208 -16.06 -8.72 -2.36
C LYS A 208 -14.61 -8.44 -2.70
N TYR A 209 -13.72 -8.54 -1.71
CA TYR A 209 -12.29 -8.44 -1.92
C TYR A 209 -11.76 -9.58 -2.79
N LEU A 210 -12.18 -10.83 -2.55
CA LEU A 210 -11.80 -11.96 -3.41
C LEU A 210 -12.26 -11.76 -4.85
N ALA A 211 -13.51 -11.32 -5.05
CA ALA A 211 -14.02 -10.99 -6.38
C ALA A 211 -13.20 -9.88 -7.06
N TYR A 212 -12.83 -8.83 -6.31
CA TYR A 212 -11.95 -7.76 -6.81
C TYR A 212 -10.56 -8.28 -7.23
N ARG A 213 -10.00 -9.25 -6.47
CA ARG A 213 -8.73 -9.89 -6.83
C ARG A 213 -8.84 -10.66 -8.14
N ASP A 214 -9.88 -11.48 -8.29
CA ASP A 214 -10.13 -12.24 -9.53
C ASP A 214 -10.30 -11.30 -10.75
N GLU A 215 -11.07 -10.22 -10.60
CA GLU A 215 -11.23 -9.20 -11.64
C GLU A 215 -9.90 -8.52 -11.98
N THR A 216 -9.08 -8.24 -10.97
CA THR A 216 -7.76 -7.61 -11.15
C THR A 216 -6.81 -8.54 -11.90
N LEU A 217 -6.77 -9.82 -11.54
CA LEU A 217 -5.98 -10.84 -12.24
C LEU A 217 -6.41 -10.96 -13.69
N ALA A 218 -7.72 -11.07 -13.95
CA ALA A 218 -8.26 -11.15 -15.30
C ALA A 218 -7.90 -9.90 -16.13
N TYR A 219 -8.04 -8.71 -15.55
CA TYR A 219 -7.67 -7.44 -16.19
C TYR A 219 -6.19 -7.40 -16.58
N ILE A 220 -5.29 -7.78 -15.65
CA ILE A 220 -3.85 -7.76 -15.91
C ILE A 220 -3.46 -8.79 -16.97
N HIS A 221 -4.02 -10.00 -16.91
CA HIS A 221 -3.81 -11.01 -17.93
C HIS A 221 -4.24 -10.52 -19.31
N GLU A 222 -5.41 -9.89 -19.43
CA GLU A 222 -5.88 -9.32 -20.70
C GLU A 222 -4.97 -8.19 -21.19
N ARG A 223 -4.64 -7.24 -20.32
CA ARG A 223 -3.86 -6.05 -20.69
C ARG A 223 -2.44 -6.40 -21.13
N THR A 224 -1.84 -7.42 -20.53
CA THR A 224 -0.48 -7.87 -20.84
C THR A 224 -0.39 -8.74 -22.10
N ARG A 225 -1.50 -9.26 -22.65
CA ARG A 225 -1.48 -10.09 -23.88
C ARG A 225 -0.88 -9.39 -25.10
N LYS A 226 -1.09 -8.08 -25.19
CA LYS A 226 -0.61 -7.26 -26.32
C LYS A 226 0.83 -6.76 -26.11
N MET A 227 1.43 -7.04 -24.95
CA MET A 227 2.78 -6.61 -24.63
C MET A 227 3.82 -7.54 -25.22
N THR A 228 5.05 -7.04 -25.33
CA THR A 228 6.21 -7.88 -25.66
C THR A 228 6.35 -9.03 -24.65
N PRO A 229 6.85 -10.22 -25.06
CA PRO A 229 6.95 -11.38 -24.17
C PRO A 229 7.73 -11.12 -22.87
N SER A 230 8.83 -10.36 -22.94
CA SER A 230 9.63 -10.00 -21.76
C SER A 230 8.84 -9.14 -20.77
N LEU A 231 8.14 -8.13 -21.26
CA LEU A 231 7.33 -7.22 -20.44
C LEU A 231 6.13 -7.94 -19.81
N ARG A 232 5.49 -8.83 -20.58
CA ARG A 232 4.41 -9.68 -20.11
C ARG A 232 4.88 -10.60 -18.99
N ASN A 233 6.01 -11.28 -19.18
CA ASN A 233 6.56 -12.20 -18.17
C ASN A 233 6.95 -11.46 -16.88
N ALA A 234 7.60 -10.29 -17.00
CA ALA A 234 7.91 -9.45 -15.83
C ALA A 234 6.64 -9.00 -15.09
N SER A 235 5.60 -8.60 -15.83
CA SER A 235 4.32 -8.18 -15.25
C SER A 235 3.59 -9.33 -14.55
N ILE A 236 3.52 -10.51 -15.17
CA ILE A 236 2.87 -11.70 -14.58
C ILE A 236 3.66 -12.20 -13.37
N SER A 237 4.98 -12.22 -13.42
CA SER A 237 5.79 -12.62 -12.25
C SER A 237 5.55 -11.69 -11.06
N LEU A 238 5.36 -10.38 -11.29
CA LEU A 238 5.00 -9.45 -10.22
C LEU A 238 3.61 -9.72 -9.65
N VAL A 239 2.64 -10.06 -10.52
CA VAL A 239 1.29 -10.47 -10.12
C VAL A 239 1.36 -11.69 -9.19
N GLU A 240 2.10 -12.73 -9.57
CA GLU A 240 2.23 -13.97 -8.78
C GLU A 240 2.87 -13.73 -7.40
N ASN A 241 3.75 -12.73 -7.28
CA ASN A 241 4.36 -12.36 -6.00
C ASN A 241 3.42 -11.51 -5.11
N ILE A 242 2.58 -10.66 -5.70
CA ILE A 242 1.61 -9.85 -4.96
C ILE A 242 0.38 -10.69 -4.58
N PHE A 243 -0.08 -11.53 -5.51
CA PHE A 243 -1.18 -12.46 -5.35
C PHE A 243 -0.67 -13.89 -5.47
N PRO A 244 -0.05 -14.44 -4.41
CA PRO A 244 0.22 -15.87 -4.40
C PRO A 244 -1.12 -16.61 -4.57
N LEU A 245 -1.16 -17.49 -5.58
CA LEU A 245 -2.27 -18.41 -5.85
C LEU A 245 -2.44 -19.41 -4.71
#